data_AF-A0A523WLL1-F1
#
_entry.id   AF-A0A523WLL1-F1
#
_cell.length_a   1.000
_cell.length_b   1.000
_cell.length_c   1.000
_cell.angle_alpha   90.00
_cell.angle_beta   90.00
_cell.angle_gamma   90.00
#
_symmetry.space_group_name_H-M   'P 1'
#
loop_
_entity.id
_entity.type
_entity.pdbx_description
1 polymer ?
#
loop_
_entity_poly.entity_id
_entity_poly.type
_entity_poly.pdbx_seq_one_letter_code
_entity_poly.pdbx_strand_id
1 'polypeptide(L)'
;MNSHSIFYYPYASFTGDQFPLLAEQLLADDLGVEVESQEKPKTISLIRLEALFRPVLHKEAIDEGWPVERQVREFFDSNADYVAVAQNGKYSTLVSRLTVLNSIVKRLLEQKVKV
;
A
#
# COMPACT_ATOMS: atom_id res chain seq x y z
N MET A 1 42.46 18.86 1.63
CA MET A 1 42.13 19.71 0.46
C MET A 1 42.02 18.77 -0.73
N ASN A 2 40.82 18.27 -1.01
CA ASN A 2 40.62 17.20 -1.99
C ASN A 2 40.21 17.77 -3.33
N SER A 3 41.11 17.58 -4.29
CA SER A 3 41.00 17.82 -5.71
C SER A 3 39.69 17.26 -6.28
N HIS A 4 38.79 18.11 -6.74
CA HIS A 4 37.75 17.75 -7.69
C HIS A 4 38.09 18.46 -8.99
N SER A 5 38.75 17.73 -9.89
CA SER A 5 38.99 18.14 -11.26
C SER A 5 37.66 18.39 -11.95
N ILE A 6 37.34 19.67 -12.15
CA ILE A 6 36.23 20.10 -12.99
C ILE A 6 36.64 19.78 -14.42
N PHE A 7 36.03 18.74 -15.01
CA PHE A 7 36.19 18.46 -16.42
C PHE A 7 35.55 19.60 -17.21
N TYR A 8 36.40 20.44 -17.79
CA TYR A 8 36.02 21.48 -18.74
C TYR A 8 35.63 20.80 -20.05
N TYR A 9 34.32 20.67 -20.30
CA TYR A 9 33.84 20.27 -21.62
C TYR A 9 33.80 21.52 -22.52
N PRO A 10 34.59 21.58 -23.61
CA PRO A 10 34.45 22.64 -24.59
C PRO A 10 33.07 22.52 -25.24
N TYR A 11 32.41 23.65 -25.48
CA TYR A 11 31.10 23.77 -26.13
C TYR A 11 31.03 22.95 -27.41
N ALA A 12 30.59 21.70 -27.29
CA ALA A 12 30.15 20.89 -28.41
C ALA A 12 28.73 21.35 -28.75
N SER A 13 28.51 21.68 -30.02
CA SER A 13 27.20 22.01 -30.56
C SER A 13 26.20 20.93 -30.13
N PHE A 14 25.29 21.28 -29.22
CA PHE A 14 24.25 20.37 -28.71
C PHE A 14 23.30 20.04 -29.87
N THR A 15 23.51 18.90 -30.51
CA THR A 15 22.55 18.34 -31.46
C THR A 15 21.70 17.29 -30.76
N GLY A 16 20.39 17.31 -31.02
CA GLY A 16 19.40 16.47 -30.32
C GLY A 16 19.65 14.96 -30.42
N ASP A 17 20.48 14.50 -31.36
CA ASP A 17 20.83 13.09 -31.53
C ASP A 17 21.75 12.53 -30.42
N GLN A 18 22.50 13.37 -29.71
CA GLN A 18 23.46 12.89 -28.70
C GLN A 18 22.81 12.59 -27.33
N PHE A 19 21.66 13.19 -27.07
CA PHE A 19 20.93 13.05 -25.81
C PHE A 19 19.45 12.89 -26.14
N PRO A 20 19.02 11.67 -26.54
CA PRO A 20 17.67 11.41 -27.03
C PRO A 20 16.57 11.68 -26.00
N LEU A 21 16.94 11.92 -24.73
CA LEU A 21 16.04 12.23 -23.62
C LEU A 21 16.27 13.62 -23.02
N LEU A 22 17.00 14.50 -23.69
CA LEU A 22 17.35 15.82 -23.13
C LEU A 22 16.11 16.67 -22.84
N ALA A 23 15.11 16.60 -23.72
CA ALA A 23 13.85 17.31 -23.55
C ALA A 23 13.08 16.78 -22.34
N GLU A 24 13.05 15.46 -22.16
CA GLU A 24 12.42 14.77 -21.04
C GLU A 24 13.13 15.04 -19.71
N GLN A 25 14.47 15.14 -19.73
CA GLN A 25 15.26 15.50 -18.55
C GLN A 25 15.03 16.95 -18.14
N LEU A 26 15.00 17.89 -19.09
CA LEU A 26 14.68 19.29 -18.81
C LEU A 26 13.23 19.45 -18.31
N LEU A 27 12.29 18.73 -18.91
CA LEU A 27 10.90 18.71 -18.46
C LEU A 27 10.77 18.11 -17.05
N ALA A 28 11.51 17.04 -16.75
CA ALA A 28 11.50 16.41 -15.44
C ALA A 28 12.13 17.30 -14.36
N ASP A 29 13.17 18.08 -14.70
CA ASP A 29 13.79 19.05 -13.80
C ASP A 29 12.83 20.22 -13.51
N ASP A 30 12.21 20.79 -14.56
CA ASP A 30 11.19 21.84 -14.41
C ASP A 30 9.98 21.36 -13.60
N LEU A 31 9.47 20.16 -13.89
CA LEU A 31 8.37 19.56 -13.12
C LEU A 31 8.77 19.18 -11.71
N GLY A 32 9.99 18.70 -11.49
CA GLY A 32 10.52 18.40 -10.17
C GLY A 32 10.57 19.65 -9.31
N VAL A 33 11.07 20.76 -9.86
CA VAL A 33 11.04 22.05 -9.17
C VAL A 33 9.60 22.49 -8.91
N GLU A 34 8.70 22.48 -9.89
CA GLU A 34 7.34 22.99 -9.68
C GLU A 34 6.53 22.15 -8.68
N VAL A 35 6.59 20.82 -8.81
CA VAL A 35 5.81 19.88 -7.99
C VAL A 35 6.40 19.73 -6.59
N GLU A 36 7.72 19.70 -6.46
CA GLU A 36 8.38 19.47 -5.17
C GLU A 36 8.65 20.76 -4.38
N SER A 37 8.82 21.91 -5.05
CA SER A 37 9.20 23.16 -4.38
C SER A 37 8.06 24.16 -4.13
N GLN A 38 6.96 24.12 -4.88
CA GLN A 38 5.87 25.11 -4.71
C GLN A 38 4.75 24.68 -3.76
N GLU A 39 4.34 23.40 -3.76
CA GLU A 39 3.32 22.92 -2.82
C GLU A 39 3.99 22.28 -1.59
N LYS A 40 3.82 22.89 -0.41
CA LYS A 40 4.07 22.18 0.85
C LYS A 40 3.28 20.87 0.83
N PRO A 41 3.86 19.74 1.31
CA PRO A 41 3.15 18.47 1.37
C PRO A 41 1.77 18.67 1.99
N LYS A 42 0.73 18.21 1.30
CA LYS A 42 -0.65 18.28 1.80
C LYS A 42 -0.72 17.44 3.08
N THR A 43 -0.70 18.11 4.22
CA THR A 43 -0.76 17.46 5.54
C THR A 43 -2.20 17.39 6.01
N ILE A 44 -2.55 16.28 6.64
CA ILE A 44 -3.84 16.09 7.31
C ILE A 44 -3.57 15.64 8.73
N SER A 45 -4.29 16.22 9.70
CA SER A 45 -4.16 15.80 11.09
C SER A 45 -4.82 14.43 11.30
N LEU A 46 -4.29 13.63 12.23
CA LEU A 46 -4.90 12.34 12.60
C LEU A 46 -6.36 12.51 13.03
N ILE A 47 -6.69 13.60 13.74
CA ILE A 47 -8.06 13.93 14.16
C ILE A 47 -8.96 14.14 12.93
N ARG A 48 -8.48 14.85 11.90
CA ARG A 48 -9.25 15.07 10.68
C ARG A 48 -9.41 13.78 9.88
N LEU A 49 -8.35 12.96 9.81
CA LEU A 49 -8.39 11.64 9.18
C LEU A 49 -9.46 10.76 9.86
N GLU A 50 -9.44 10.69 11.19
CA GLU A 50 -10.45 9.96 11.95
C GLU A 50 -11.85 10.52 11.71
N ALA A 51 -12.04 11.84 11.78
CA ALA A 51 -13.35 12.45 11.55
C ALA A 51 -13.93 12.15 10.16
N LEU A 52 -13.09 12.11 9.12
CA LEU A 52 -13.51 11.83 7.75
C LEU A 52 -13.85 10.36 7.54
N PHE A 53 -13.05 9.44 8.08
CA PHE A 53 -13.18 8.02 7.80
C PHE A 53 -13.95 7.24 8.85
N ARG A 54 -14.09 7.73 10.09
CA ARG A 54 -14.83 7.04 11.18
C ARG A 54 -16.21 6.51 10.77
N PRO A 55 -17.05 7.21 9.98
CA PRO A 55 -18.36 6.68 9.58
C PRO A 55 -18.28 5.45 8.67
N VAL A 56 -17.16 5.26 7.97
CA VAL A 56 -16.95 4.24 6.93
C VAL A 56 -15.79 3.29 7.28
N LEU A 57 -15.17 3.47 8.45
CA LEU A 57 -14.01 2.69 8.86
C LEU A 57 -14.49 1.42 9.57
N HIS A 58 -14.53 0.33 8.82
CA HIS A 58 -14.71 -1.02 9.36
C HIS A 58 -13.46 -1.42 10.15
N LYS A 59 -13.68 -1.90 11.38
CA LYS A 59 -12.60 -2.26 12.32
C LYS A 59 -12.59 -3.74 12.67
N GLU A 60 -13.47 -4.55 12.07
CA GLU A 60 -13.45 -5.99 12.29
C GLU A 60 -12.13 -6.58 11.80
N ALA A 61 -11.45 -7.28 12.72
CA ALA A 61 -10.18 -7.92 12.45
C ALA A 61 -10.09 -9.24 13.19
N ILE A 62 -9.38 -10.19 12.58
CA ILE A 62 -9.00 -11.46 13.19
C ILE A 62 -7.49 -11.49 13.26
N ASP A 63 -6.94 -11.75 14.44
CA ASP A 63 -5.51 -11.91 14.61
C ASP A 63 -5.13 -13.39 14.61
N GLU A 64 -4.21 -13.78 13.74
CA GLU A 64 -3.66 -15.14 13.66
C GLU A 64 -2.91 -15.55 14.94
N GLY A 65 -2.45 -14.58 15.74
CA GLY A 65 -1.84 -14.81 17.04
C GLY A 65 -2.84 -15.12 18.16
N TRP A 66 -4.15 -14.97 17.92
CA TRP A 66 -5.16 -15.32 18.92
C TRP A 66 -5.34 -16.83 19.05
N PRO A 67 -5.88 -17.33 20.18
CA PRO A 67 -6.36 -18.71 20.27
C PRO A 67 -7.41 -19.01 19.19
N VAL A 68 -7.36 -20.22 18.61
CA VAL A 68 -8.23 -20.62 17.49
C VAL A 68 -9.71 -20.44 17.82
N GLU A 69 -10.12 -20.75 19.04
CA GLU A 69 -11.51 -20.63 19.50
C GLU A 69 -12.00 -19.17 19.44
N ARG A 70 -11.11 -18.23 19.73
CA ARG A 70 -11.39 -16.80 19.63
C ARG A 70 -11.45 -16.38 18.17
N GLN A 71 -10.50 -16.80 17.34
CA GLN A 71 -10.50 -16.47 15.91
C GLN A 71 -11.81 -16.91 15.24
N VAL A 72 -12.24 -18.15 15.52
CA VAL A 72 -13.47 -18.72 14.98
C VAL A 72 -14.68 -17.94 15.46
N ARG A 73 -14.77 -17.65 16.76
CA ARG A 73 -15.88 -16.87 17.33
C ARG A 73 -15.97 -15.48 16.70
N GLU A 74 -14.88 -14.72 16.71
CA GLU A 74 -14.83 -13.37 16.14
C GLU A 74 -15.13 -13.37 14.64
N PHE A 75 -14.65 -14.39 13.91
CA PHE A 75 -15.06 -14.57 12.52
C PHE A 75 -16.57 -14.75 12.44
N PHE A 76 -17.17 -15.76 13.07
CA PHE A 76 -18.58 -16.06 12.87
C PHE A 76 -19.53 -14.98 13.42
N ASP A 77 -19.15 -14.25 14.46
CA ASP A 77 -19.95 -13.15 15.04
C ASP A 77 -19.92 -11.86 14.19
N SER A 78 -18.93 -11.70 13.30
CA SER A 78 -18.84 -10.54 12.42
C SER A 78 -19.87 -10.57 11.30
N ASN A 79 -20.53 -9.43 11.05
CA ASN A 79 -21.43 -9.21 9.91
C ASN A 79 -20.76 -8.43 8.77
N ALA A 80 -19.46 -8.19 8.82
CA ALA A 80 -18.74 -7.47 7.79
C ALA A 80 -18.49 -8.33 6.55
N ASP A 81 -18.64 -7.73 5.36
CA ASP A 81 -18.36 -8.40 4.08
C ASP A 81 -16.87 -8.72 3.92
N TYR A 82 -16.02 -7.90 4.55
CA TYR A 82 -14.57 -8.03 4.56
C TYR A 82 -14.05 -7.99 5.99
N VAL A 83 -13.04 -8.81 6.27
CA VAL A 83 -12.41 -8.88 7.58
C VAL A 83 -10.91 -8.70 7.40
N ALA A 84 -10.31 -7.83 8.21
CA ALA A 84 -8.87 -7.68 8.23
C ALA A 84 -8.23 -8.88 8.96
N VAL A 85 -7.17 -9.44 8.38
CA VAL A 85 -6.33 -10.42 9.04
C VAL A 85 -5.10 -9.70 9.56
N ALA A 86 -4.83 -9.87 10.84
CA ALA A 86 -3.66 -9.36 11.51
C ALA A 86 -2.78 -10.51 12.01
N GLN A 87 -1.51 -10.22 12.26
CA GLN A 87 -0.58 -11.13 12.91
C GLN A 87 0.12 -10.38 14.04
N ASN A 88 -0.18 -10.74 15.28
CA ASN A 88 0.33 -10.09 16.48
C ASN A 88 0.10 -8.56 16.47
N GLY A 89 -1.13 -8.16 16.12
CA GLY A 89 -1.58 -6.77 16.04
C GLY A 89 -1.14 -6.03 14.78
N LYS A 90 -0.37 -6.66 13.88
CA LYS A 90 0.05 -6.04 12.62
C LYS A 90 -0.88 -6.46 11.49
N TYR A 91 -1.40 -5.48 10.75
CA TYR A 91 -2.18 -5.77 9.54
C TYR A 91 -1.38 -6.64 8.57
N SER A 92 -2.02 -7.68 8.06
CA SER A 92 -1.45 -8.59 7.06
C SER A 92 -2.21 -8.48 5.73
N THR A 93 -3.53 -8.71 5.75
CA THR A 93 -4.34 -8.72 4.53
C THR A 93 -5.82 -8.42 4.82
N LEU A 94 -6.61 -8.21 3.78
CA LEU A 94 -8.06 -8.07 3.84
C LEU A 94 -8.69 -9.22 3.06
N VAL A 95 -9.61 -9.95 3.68
CA VAL A 95 -10.26 -11.10 3.04
C VAL A 95 -11.77 -10.92 2.97
N SER A 96 -12.36 -11.38 1.87
CA SER A 96 -13.81 -11.49 1.76
C SER A 96 -14.31 -12.62 2.66
N ARG A 97 -15.29 -12.31 3.50
CA ARG A 97 -15.96 -13.29 4.36
C ARG A 97 -16.55 -14.44 3.57
N LEU A 98 -17.19 -14.15 2.44
CA LEU A 98 -17.80 -15.15 1.57
C LEU A 98 -16.76 -16.14 1.02
N THR A 99 -15.62 -15.64 0.58
CA THR A 99 -14.51 -16.49 0.09
C THR A 99 -14.02 -17.44 1.18
N VAL A 100 -13.85 -16.94 2.41
CA VAL A 100 -13.43 -17.76 3.55
C VAL A 100 -14.49 -18.82 3.87
N LEU A 101 -15.77 -18.45 3.99
CA LEU A 101 -16.86 -19.39 4.23
C LEU A 101 -16.91 -20.49 3.16
N ASN A 102 -16.83 -20.12 1.88
CA ASN A 102 -16.82 -21.06 0.77
C ASN A 102 -15.64 -22.03 0.85
N SER A 103 -14.46 -21.53 1.23
CA SER A 103 -13.27 -22.37 1.41
C SER A 103 -13.43 -23.37 2.57
N ILE A 104 -14.05 -22.97 3.68
CA ILE A 104 -14.35 -23.84 4.81
C ILE A 104 -15.31 -24.95 4.37
N VAL A 105 -16.43 -24.59 3.72
CA VAL A 105 -17.42 -25.56 3.24
C VAL A 105 -16.81 -26.54 2.25
N LYS A 106 -16.02 -26.04 1.28
CA LYS A 106 -15.31 -26.89 0.31
C LYS A 106 -14.42 -27.92 1.02
N ARG A 107 -13.66 -27.50 2.02
CA ARG A 107 -12.76 -28.37 2.78
C ARG A 107 -13.52 -29.43 3.58
N LEU A 108 -14.68 -29.10 4.15
CA LEU A 108 -15.53 -30.06 4.86
C LEU A 108 -16.12 -31.12 3.92
N LEU A 109 -16.51 -30.74 2.70
CA LEU A 109 -17.02 -31.67 1.70
C LEU A 109 -15.92 -32.64 1.23
N GLU A 110 -14.71 -32.14 0.98
CA GLU A 110 -13.56 -32.95 0.59
C GLU A 110 -13.15 -33.97 1.68
N GLN A 111 -13.33 -33.63 2.97
CA GLN A 111 -13.11 -34.56 4.07
C GLN A 111 -14.17 -35.65 4.16
N LYS A 112 -15.45 -35.33 3.89
CA LYS A 112 -16.54 -36.32 3.87
C LYS A 112 -16.45 -37.32 2.73
N VAL A 113 -15.87 -36.95 1.59
CA VAL A 113 -15.73 -37.83 0.42
C VAL A 113 -14.57 -38.84 0.58
N LYS A 114 -13.67 -38.63 1.54
CA LYS A 114 -12.56 -39.54 1.85
C LYS A 114 -12.88 -40.61 2.90
N VAL A 115 -14.16 -40.82 3.22
CA VAL A 115 -14.65 -41.88 4.13
C VAL A 115 -15.38 -42.95 3.35
#